data_AF-A0A7G2CGT2-F1
#
_entry.id   AF-A0A7G2CGT2-F1
#
_cell.length_a   1.000
_cell.length_b   1.000
_cell.length_c   1.000
_cell.angle_alpha   90.00
_cell.angle_beta   90.00
_cell.angle_gamma   90.00
#
_symmetry.space_group_name_H-M   'P 1'
#
loop_
_entity.id
_entity.type
_entity.pdbx_description
1 polymer ?
#
loop_
_entity_poly.entity_id
_entity_poly.type
_entity_poly.pdbx_seq_one_letter_code
_entity_poly.pdbx_strand_id
1 'polypeptide(L)'
;MSLIDEPEVFGMHENANIRYQLQTSQYVLYTVVSVQPRLVSAAAGGLTPEEEVLQKCKEFEASLPSNITKEEASPHSFTTLENGLPNSMSTVLAHEMVKYNHLLTRIRNTLVDMQKALQGLTVLSADLDSMYSSLLSDEVPQLWRSVSYASLKPLGAWYRDFLERITFIRTWVQKGEPKAFWMSSFFNPSAFMTGMYQAYSRAEGVSVDKLGFKYEVVDIEHNDITEAPSRGCYVYGIFTDSWRWDPTRKVMVDSLPGEPYAVLPVLHFLPEANHKKPSNAHAVPLYRTTIRSGVISSLGASSNYVLSIEIPTEETSDFWLLRGAACVCALER
;
A
#
# COMPACT_ATOMS: atom_id res chain seq x y z
N MET A 1 4.58 15.71 -41.73
CA MET A 1 4.62 15.26 -40.33
C MET A 1 3.74 14.04 -40.22
N SER A 2 4.12 13.08 -39.38
CA SER A 2 3.22 12.00 -38.99
C SER A 2 1.94 12.61 -38.39
N LEU A 3 0.79 11.97 -38.58
CA LEU A 3 -0.46 12.33 -37.89
C LEU A 3 -0.53 11.78 -36.47
N ILE A 4 0.44 10.94 -36.10
CA ILE A 4 0.57 10.30 -34.79
C ILE A 4 1.90 10.77 -34.20
N ASP A 5 1.82 11.47 -33.07
CA ASP A 5 2.97 11.90 -32.28
C ASP A 5 3.31 10.81 -31.26
N GLU A 6 4.58 10.40 -31.24
CA GLU A 6 5.07 9.41 -30.27
C GLU A 6 5.20 10.05 -28.86
N PRO A 7 5.07 9.26 -27.77
CA PRO A 7 5.18 9.77 -26.41
C PRO A 7 6.47 10.55 -26.11
N GLU A 8 7.57 10.19 -26.79
CA GLU A 8 8.88 10.83 -26.64
C GLU A 8 8.87 12.31 -27.02
N VAL A 9 7.97 12.73 -27.93
CA VAL A 9 7.80 14.15 -28.31
C VAL A 9 7.40 15.00 -27.11
N PHE A 10 6.71 14.39 -26.13
CA PHE A 10 6.30 15.02 -24.88
C PHE A 10 7.26 14.71 -23.72
N GLY A 11 8.39 14.05 -23.98
CA GLY A 11 9.35 13.59 -22.97
C GLY A 11 8.86 12.38 -22.16
N MET A 12 7.78 11.72 -22.58
CA MET A 12 7.23 10.55 -21.90
C MET A 12 7.86 9.26 -22.42
N HIS A 13 7.89 8.22 -21.57
CA HIS A 13 8.35 6.89 -21.99
C HIS A 13 7.31 6.21 -22.90
N GLU A 14 7.74 5.32 -23.79
CA GLU A 14 6.86 4.54 -24.70
C GLU A 14 5.75 3.77 -23.95
N ASN A 15 6.06 3.33 -22.72
CA ASN A 15 5.12 2.68 -21.81
C ASN A 15 3.86 3.52 -21.52
N ALA A 16 3.89 4.84 -21.72
CA ALA A 16 2.72 5.71 -21.59
C ALA A 16 1.61 5.31 -22.58
N ASN A 17 1.97 4.96 -23.83
CA ASN A 17 1.01 4.51 -24.84
C ASN A 17 0.39 3.16 -24.45
N ILE A 18 1.20 2.23 -23.95
CA ILE A 18 0.72 0.91 -23.46
C ILE A 18 -0.29 1.09 -22.31
N ARG A 19 0.02 1.99 -21.35
CA ARG A 19 -0.90 2.29 -20.24
C ARG A 19 -2.21 2.88 -20.72
N TYR A 20 -2.15 3.84 -21.64
CA TYR A 20 -3.35 4.43 -22.23
C TYR A 20 -4.23 3.36 -22.89
N GLN A 21 -3.64 2.51 -23.74
CA GLN A 21 -4.36 1.43 -24.42
C GLN A 21 -4.96 0.42 -23.43
N LEU A 22 -4.24 0.06 -22.37
CA LEU A 22 -4.72 -0.84 -21.33
C LEU A 22 -5.93 -0.22 -20.59
N GLN A 23 -5.83 1.05 -20.20
CA GLN A 23 -6.91 1.74 -19.50
C GLN A 23 -8.16 1.88 -20.38
N THR A 24 -8.00 2.24 -21.66
CA THR A 24 -9.11 2.30 -22.61
C THR A 24 -9.74 0.92 -22.81
N SER A 25 -8.93 -0.14 -22.92
CA SER A 25 -9.43 -1.51 -23.07
C SER A 25 -10.21 -1.96 -21.83
N GLN A 26 -9.69 -1.70 -20.63
CA GLN A 26 -10.37 -1.99 -19.37
C GLN A 26 -11.69 -1.22 -19.25
N TYR A 27 -11.72 0.05 -19.63
CA TYR A 27 -12.94 0.86 -19.62
C TYR A 27 -14.02 0.27 -20.55
N VAL A 28 -13.64 -0.14 -21.76
CA VAL A 28 -14.56 -0.79 -22.71
C VAL A 28 -15.08 -2.11 -22.14
N LEU A 29 -14.19 -2.96 -21.62
CA LEU A 29 -14.58 -4.25 -21.02
C LEU A 29 -15.52 -4.08 -19.83
N TYR A 30 -15.21 -3.15 -18.92
CA TYR A 30 -16.08 -2.82 -17.79
C TYR A 30 -17.46 -2.37 -18.26
N THR A 31 -17.51 -1.51 -19.29
CA THR A 31 -18.77 -1.05 -19.87
C THR A 31 -19.57 -2.21 -20.45
N VAL A 32 -18.94 -3.12 -21.19
CA VAL A 32 -19.61 -4.32 -21.75
C VAL A 32 -20.18 -5.21 -20.64
N VAL A 33 -19.39 -5.51 -19.61
CA VAL A 33 -19.83 -6.31 -18.46
C VAL A 33 -20.99 -5.63 -17.72
N SER A 34 -20.95 -4.31 -17.58
CA SER A 34 -21.99 -3.54 -16.87
C SER A 34 -23.36 -3.55 -17.57
N VAL A 35 -23.38 -3.71 -18.90
CA VAL A 35 -24.60 -3.74 -19.72
C VAL A 35 -25.07 -5.17 -20.00
N GLN A 36 -24.23 -6.18 -19.73
CA GLN A 36 -24.58 -7.57 -19.95
C GLN A 36 -25.80 -7.96 -19.09
N PRO A 37 -26.90 -8.47 -19.70
CA PRO A 37 -28.05 -8.93 -18.95
C PRO A 37 -27.62 -10.03 -17.99
N ARG A 38 -27.84 -9.85 -16.69
CA ARG A 38 -27.70 -10.89 -15.67
C ARG A 38 -28.86 -11.89 -15.78
N LEU A 39 -29.08 -12.43 -16.98
CA LEU A 39 -30.04 -13.51 -17.20
C LEU A 39 -29.40 -14.80 -16.69
N VAL A 40 -30.00 -15.33 -15.62
CA VAL A 40 -29.60 -16.57 -14.95
C VAL A 40 -29.78 -17.73 -15.93
N SER A 41 -28.73 -18.11 -16.64
CA SER A 41 -28.71 -19.40 -17.32
C SER A 41 -28.36 -20.48 -16.30
N ALA A 42 -29.37 -20.94 -15.56
CA ALA A 42 -29.32 -22.18 -14.76
C ALA A 42 -29.18 -23.45 -15.65
N ALA A 43 -28.75 -23.31 -16.90
CA ALA A 43 -28.65 -24.39 -17.87
C ALA A 43 -27.27 -25.08 -17.88
N ALA A 44 -26.30 -24.61 -17.10
CA ALA A 44 -24.91 -25.07 -17.17
C ALA A 44 -24.29 -25.42 -15.81
N GLY A 45 -25.03 -26.06 -14.89
CA GLY A 45 -24.45 -26.72 -13.69
C GLY A 45 -23.57 -25.86 -12.77
N GLY A 46 -23.57 -24.53 -12.94
CA GLY A 46 -22.83 -23.59 -12.11
C GLY A 46 -23.61 -23.25 -10.85
N LEU A 47 -22.88 -22.86 -9.80
CA LEU A 47 -23.46 -22.35 -8.57
C LEU A 47 -24.40 -21.18 -8.89
N THR A 48 -25.51 -21.10 -8.17
CA THR A 48 -26.35 -19.90 -8.20
C THR A 48 -25.55 -18.70 -7.67
N PRO A 49 -25.86 -17.46 -8.08
CA PRO A 49 -25.18 -16.28 -7.55
C PRO A 49 -25.22 -16.18 -6.02
N GLU A 50 -26.31 -16.64 -5.40
CA GLU A 50 -26.45 -16.73 -3.95
C GLU A 50 -25.50 -17.76 -3.33
N GLU A 51 -25.39 -18.94 -3.92
CA GLU A 51 -24.46 -19.98 -3.48
C GLU A 51 -23.00 -19.55 -3.65
N GLU A 52 -22.67 -18.83 -4.73
CA GLU A 52 -21.33 -18.29 -4.97
C GLU A 52 -20.93 -17.27 -3.88
N VAL A 53 -21.80 -16.31 -3.60
CA VAL A 53 -21.55 -15.32 -2.53
C VAL A 53 -21.46 -15.99 -1.17
N LEU A 54 -22.35 -16.95 -0.89
CA LEU A 54 -22.31 -17.71 0.35
C LEU A 54 -21.00 -18.48 0.51
N GLN A 55 -20.49 -19.10 -0.57
CA GLN A 55 -19.21 -19.78 -0.57
C GLN A 55 -18.06 -18.81 -0.29
N LYS A 56 -17.99 -17.67 -1.01
CA LYS A 56 -16.98 -16.62 -0.77
C LYS A 56 -17.00 -16.12 0.68
N CYS A 57 -18.19 -15.91 1.25
CA CYS A 57 -18.33 -15.47 2.64
C CYS A 57 -17.75 -16.50 3.62
N LYS A 58 -18.05 -17.79 3.42
CA LYS A 58 -17.52 -18.88 4.27
C LYS A 58 -16.01 -19.03 4.13
N GLU A 59 -15.48 -18.93 2.93
CA GLU A 59 -14.04 -18.99 2.67
C GLU A 59 -13.31 -17.83 3.38
N PHE A 60 -13.79 -16.59 3.22
CA PHE A 60 -13.21 -15.44 3.90
C PHE A 60 -13.39 -15.47 5.41
N GLU A 61 -14.47 -16.04 5.94
CA GLU A 61 -14.65 -16.21 7.38
C GLU A 61 -13.68 -17.26 7.93
N ALA A 62 -13.50 -18.39 7.24
CA ALA A 62 -12.63 -19.48 7.67
C ALA A 62 -11.16 -19.07 7.76
N SER A 63 -10.69 -18.21 6.86
CA SER A 63 -9.32 -17.68 6.88
C SER A 63 -9.14 -16.43 7.73
N LEU A 64 -10.21 -15.86 8.29
CA LEU A 64 -10.13 -14.58 9.01
C LEU A 64 -9.45 -14.77 10.38
N PRO A 65 -8.30 -14.13 10.64
CA PRO A 65 -7.63 -14.23 11.93
C PRO A 65 -8.44 -13.55 13.04
N SER A 66 -8.21 -13.96 14.30
CA SER A 66 -8.71 -13.24 15.48
C SER A 66 -8.19 -11.80 15.52
N ASN A 67 -8.85 -10.94 16.29
CA ASN A 67 -8.35 -9.59 16.55
C ASN A 67 -6.98 -9.64 17.24
N ILE A 68 -6.10 -8.69 16.93
CA ILE A 68 -4.76 -8.60 17.51
C ILE A 68 -4.88 -7.92 18.87
N THR A 69 -4.59 -8.64 19.95
CA THR A 69 -4.73 -8.09 21.30
C THR A 69 -3.38 -7.78 21.93
N LYS A 70 -3.37 -6.97 22.99
CA LYS A 70 -2.12 -6.61 23.69
C LYS A 70 -1.58 -7.77 24.54
N GLU A 71 -2.41 -8.76 24.84
CA GLU A 71 -2.01 -9.97 25.57
C GLU A 71 -1.13 -10.89 24.71
N GLU A 72 -1.23 -10.81 23.37
CA GLU A 72 -0.29 -11.47 22.45
C GLU A 72 1.09 -10.79 22.42
N ALA A 73 1.23 -9.62 23.06
CA ALA A 73 2.42 -8.81 22.92
C ALA A 73 3.62 -9.37 23.69
N SER A 74 4.76 -9.43 23.02
CA SER A 74 6.02 -9.71 23.71
C SER A 74 6.41 -8.54 24.63
N PRO A 75 7.22 -8.79 25.68
CA PRO A 75 7.80 -7.73 26.50
C PRO A 75 8.61 -6.69 25.71
N HIS A 76 9.06 -7.04 24.50
CA HIS A 76 9.88 -6.19 23.63
C HIS A 76 9.06 -5.39 22.60
N SER A 77 7.75 -5.60 22.51
CA SER A 77 6.92 -4.94 21.48
C SER A 77 6.41 -3.58 21.92
N PHE A 78 6.17 -3.40 23.23
CA PHE A 78 5.74 -2.14 23.83
C PHE A 78 6.78 -1.69 24.85
N THR A 79 7.94 -1.24 24.35
CA THR A 79 9.00 -0.73 25.22
C THR A 79 8.68 0.68 25.70
N THR A 80 8.96 0.94 26.97
CA THR A 80 8.98 2.28 27.57
C THR A 80 10.43 2.75 27.65
N LEU A 81 10.67 4.00 27.28
CA LEU A 81 11.98 4.62 27.38
C LEU A 81 12.31 4.93 28.85
N GLU A 82 13.58 5.23 29.16
CA GLU A 82 14.04 5.55 30.52
C GLU A 82 13.31 6.74 31.17
N ASN A 83 12.75 7.64 30.34
CA ASN A 83 11.96 8.78 30.78
C ASN A 83 10.46 8.45 31.05
N GLY A 84 10.07 7.18 31.00
CA GLY A 84 8.69 6.73 31.25
C GLY A 84 7.74 6.91 30.07
N LEU A 85 8.18 7.48 28.94
CA LEU A 85 7.35 7.62 27.74
C LEU A 85 7.40 6.35 26.89
N PRO A 86 6.30 5.97 26.22
CA PRO A 86 6.32 4.92 25.22
C PRO A 86 7.34 5.24 24.12
N ASN A 87 8.05 4.21 23.65
CA ASN A 87 8.82 4.30 22.41
C ASN A 87 7.88 4.75 21.27
N SER A 88 8.36 5.65 20.43
CA SER A 88 7.60 6.19 19.30
C SER A 88 7.08 5.08 18.38
N MET A 89 7.88 4.05 18.15
CA MET A 89 7.50 2.90 17.32
C MET A 89 6.41 2.04 17.99
N SER A 90 6.44 1.88 19.30
CA SER A 90 5.36 1.26 20.08
C SER A 90 4.03 2.00 19.93
N THR A 91 4.09 3.34 19.83
CA THR A 91 2.90 4.19 19.65
C THR A 91 2.31 4.02 18.26
N VAL A 92 3.17 3.98 17.22
CA VAL A 92 2.75 3.68 15.85
C VAL A 92 2.08 2.30 15.78
N LEU A 93 2.71 1.27 16.35
CA LEU A 93 2.14 -0.09 16.39
C LEU A 93 0.77 -0.10 17.07
N ALA A 94 0.62 0.56 18.22
CA ALA A 94 -0.65 0.60 18.94
C ALA A 94 -1.77 1.24 18.10
N HIS A 95 -1.49 2.31 17.36
CA HIS A 95 -2.46 2.95 16.48
C HIS A 95 -2.83 2.08 15.28
N GLU A 96 -1.85 1.42 14.65
CA GLU A 96 -2.07 0.50 13.54
C GLU A 96 -2.92 -0.71 13.98
N MET A 97 -2.66 -1.28 15.15
CA MET A 97 -3.49 -2.35 15.72
C MET A 97 -4.95 -1.95 15.86
N VAL A 98 -5.24 -0.73 16.33
CA VAL A 98 -6.62 -0.23 16.45
C VAL A 98 -7.30 -0.19 15.08
N LYS A 99 -6.59 0.26 14.04
CA LYS A 99 -7.12 0.32 12.66
C LYS A 99 -7.37 -1.08 12.08
N TYR A 100 -6.42 -2.00 12.21
CA TYR A 100 -6.58 -3.38 11.75
C TYR A 100 -7.70 -4.11 12.50
N ASN A 101 -7.80 -3.95 13.81
CA ASN A 101 -8.88 -4.56 14.60
C ASN A 101 -10.26 -4.02 14.24
N HIS A 102 -10.35 -2.73 13.93
CA HIS A 102 -11.59 -2.13 13.46
C HIS A 102 -12.04 -2.74 12.12
N LEU A 103 -11.10 -2.86 11.16
CA LEU A 103 -11.36 -3.50 9.86
C LEU A 103 -11.73 -4.99 10.03
N LEU A 104 -10.97 -5.75 10.83
CA LEU A 104 -11.25 -7.17 11.13
C LEU A 104 -12.65 -7.37 11.69
N THR A 105 -13.03 -6.54 12.67
CA THR A 105 -14.35 -6.62 13.30
C THR A 105 -15.45 -6.27 12.30
N ARG A 106 -15.23 -5.25 11.45
CA ARG A 106 -16.21 -4.86 10.42
C ARG A 106 -16.41 -5.97 9.40
N ILE A 107 -15.33 -6.57 8.90
CA ILE A 107 -15.40 -7.71 7.96
C ILE A 107 -16.14 -8.88 8.61
N ARG A 108 -15.75 -9.29 9.82
CA ARG A 108 -16.38 -10.41 10.53
C ARG A 108 -17.89 -10.24 10.68
N ASN A 109 -18.32 -9.08 11.17
CA ASN A 109 -19.74 -8.82 11.39
C ASN A 109 -20.52 -8.81 10.07
N THR A 110 -20.00 -8.11 9.06
CA THR A 110 -20.68 -7.99 7.76
C THR A 110 -20.72 -9.32 6.99
N LEU A 111 -19.72 -10.20 7.14
CA LEU A 111 -19.76 -11.56 6.60
C LEU A 111 -20.85 -12.42 7.26
N VAL A 112 -20.98 -12.36 8.59
CA VAL A 112 -22.03 -13.07 9.33
C VAL A 112 -23.42 -12.55 8.97
N ASP A 113 -23.57 -11.23 8.88
CA ASP A 113 -24.84 -10.59 8.51
C ASP A 113 -25.25 -10.93 7.06
N MET A 114 -24.29 -10.97 6.13
CA MET A 114 -24.53 -11.44 4.76
C MET A 114 -25.02 -12.88 4.72
N GLN A 115 -24.38 -13.79 5.46
CA GLN A 115 -24.78 -15.19 5.51
C GLN A 115 -26.19 -15.37 6.08
N LYS A 116 -26.54 -14.62 7.12
CA LYS A 116 -27.91 -14.62 7.69
C LYS A 116 -28.93 -14.05 6.71
N ALA A 117 -28.58 -13.01 5.96
CA ALA A 117 -29.46 -12.41 4.96
C ALA A 117 -29.75 -13.39 3.82
N LEU A 118 -28.73 -14.10 3.32
CA LEU A 118 -28.88 -15.14 2.29
C LEU A 118 -29.71 -16.34 2.76
N GLN A 119 -29.72 -16.63 4.06
CA GLN A 119 -30.58 -17.67 4.65
C GLN A 119 -32.01 -17.18 4.98
N GLY A 120 -32.33 -15.91 4.71
CA GLY A 120 -33.62 -15.31 5.04
C GLY A 120 -33.84 -15.03 6.53
N LEU A 121 -32.78 -15.06 7.34
CA LEU A 121 -32.84 -14.83 8.80
C LEU A 121 -32.79 -13.35 9.18
N THR A 122 -32.29 -12.49 8.29
CA THR A 122 -32.21 -11.04 8.47
C THR A 122 -32.62 -10.31 7.21
N VAL A 123 -33.20 -9.12 7.35
CA VAL A 123 -33.60 -8.29 6.21
C VAL A 123 -32.35 -7.80 5.47
N LEU A 124 -32.34 -7.95 4.15
CA LEU A 124 -31.30 -7.41 3.29
C LEU A 124 -31.39 -5.87 3.27
N SER A 125 -30.44 -5.21 3.94
CA SER A 125 -30.31 -3.76 3.90
C SER A 125 -29.68 -3.31 2.58
N ALA A 126 -29.81 -2.02 2.23
CA ALA A 126 -29.17 -1.46 1.03
C ALA A 126 -27.63 -1.63 1.05
N ASP A 127 -27.02 -1.54 2.24
CA ASP A 127 -25.58 -1.78 2.43
C ASP A 127 -25.19 -3.23 2.15
N LEU A 128 -26.01 -4.20 2.60
CA LEU A 128 -25.77 -5.61 2.32
C LEU A 128 -26.04 -5.92 0.83
N ASP A 129 -27.08 -5.35 0.23
CA ASP A 129 -27.34 -5.53 -1.22
C ASP A 129 -26.19 -5.00 -2.10
N SER A 130 -25.63 -3.83 -1.73
CA SER A 130 -24.43 -3.30 -2.38
C SER A 130 -23.22 -4.21 -2.18
N MET A 131 -23.02 -4.75 -0.97
CA MET A 131 -21.97 -5.73 -0.69
C MET A 131 -22.15 -7.01 -1.52
N TYR A 132 -23.38 -7.54 -1.64
CA TYR A 132 -23.70 -8.70 -2.47
C TYR A 132 -23.28 -8.49 -3.93
N SER A 133 -23.64 -7.34 -4.50
CA SER A 133 -23.23 -6.96 -5.86
C SER A 133 -21.71 -6.82 -6.01
N SER A 134 -21.02 -6.30 -4.99
CA SER A 134 -19.56 -6.16 -4.98
C SER A 134 -18.87 -7.52 -4.94
N LEU A 135 -19.34 -8.44 -4.09
CA LEU A 135 -18.78 -9.80 -3.97
C LEU A 135 -18.94 -10.63 -5.26
N LEU A 136 -20.05 -10.46 -5.98
CA LEU A 136 -20.25 -11.07 -7.29
C LEU A 136 -19.33 -10.48 -8.37
N SER A 137 -19.01 -9.18 -8.27
CA SER A 137 -18.19 -8.47 -9.27
C SER A 137 -16.69 -8.50 -8.95
N ASP A 138 -16.25 -9.28 -7.95
CA ASP A 138 -14.87 -9.32 -7.43
C ASP A 138 -14.32 -7.94 -6.99
N GLU A 139 -15.21 -7.09 -6.49
CA GLU A 139 -14.89 -5.77 -5.97
C GLU A 139 -14.91 -5.76 -4.45
N VAL A 140 -14.03 -4.97 -3.84
CA VAL A 140 -14.00 -4.79 -2.38
C VAL A 140 -15.23 -3.99 -1.94
N PRO A 141 -16.11 -4.55 -1.09
CA PRO A 141 -17.31 -3.85 -0.62
C PRO A 141 -17.00 -2.49 0.02
N GLN A 142 -17.85 -1.50 -0.23
CA GLN A 142 -17.69 -0.15 0.33
C GLN A 142 -17.68 -0.15 1.87
N LEU A 143 -18.40 -1.08 2.49
CA LEU A 143 -18.41 -1.31 3.94
C LEU A 143 -17.02 -1.63 4.51
N TRP A 144 -16.14 -2.24 3.70
CA TRP A 144 -14.76 -2.55 4.08
C TRP A 144 -13.83 -1.42 3.65
N ARG A 145 -13.99 -0.92 2.43
CA ARG A 145 -13.17 0.15 1.84
C ARG A 145 -13.18 1.43 2.69
N SER A 146 -14.33 1.80 3.24
CA SER A 146 -14.51 2.99 4.09
C SER A 146 -13.69 2.99 5.38
N VAL A 147 -13.31 1.81 5.87
CA VAL A 147 -12.52 1.62 7.09
C VAL A 147 -11.15 0.99 6.82
N SER A 148 -10.78 0.84 5.54
CA SER A 148 -9.53 0.19 5.10
C SER A 148 -8.46 1.21 4.67
N TYR A 149 -7.29 0.69 4.33
CA TYR A 149 -6.21 1.40 3.67
C TYR A 149 -6.53 1.60 2.17
N ALA A 150 -5.85 2.55 1.55
CA ALA A 150 -6.02 2.81 0.12
C ALA A 150 -5.47 1.62 -0.70
N SER A 151 -6.33 1.05 -1.55
CA SER A 151 -5.97 -0.06 -2.44
C SER A 151 -6.84 -0.02 -3.70
N LEU A 152 -6.29 -0.56 -4.78
CA LEU A 152 -6.93 -0.72 -6.08
C LEU A 152 -6.97 -2.19 -6.51
N LYS A 153 -6.58 -3.11 -5.62
CA LYS A 153 -6.61 -4.55 -5.87
C LYS A 153 -8.06 -5.06 -5.96
N PRO A 154 -8.36 -6.02 -6.84
CA PRO A 154 -9.63 -6.75 -6.82
C PRO A 154 -9.78 -7.52 -5.52
N LEU A 155 -11.01 -7.90 -5.17
CA LEU A 155 -11.39 -8.48 -3.87
C LEU A 155 -10.50 -9.64 -3.45
N GLY A 156 -10.28 -10.63 -4.33
CA GLY A 156 -9.42 -11.78 -4.01
C GLY A 156 -7.97 -11.39 -3.70
N ALA A 157 -7.37 -10.49 -4.50
CA ALA A 157 -5.99 -10.03 -4.29
C ALA A 157 -5.87 -9.10 -3.06
N TRP A 158 -6.87 -8.25 -2.85
CA TRP A 158 -6.98 -7.39 -1.68
C TRP A 158 -7.09 -8.20 -0.39
N TYR A 159 -7.88 -9.27 -0.38
CA TYR A 159 -8.05 -10.09 0.82
C TYR A 159 -6.78 -10.85 1.18
N ARG A 160 -6.03 -11.38 0.20
CA ARG A 160 -4.70 -11.97 0.45
C ARG A 160 -3.71 -10.96 1.02
N ASP A 161 -3.62 -9.77 0.40
CA ASP A 161 -2.79 -8.66 0.85
C ASP A 161 -3.15 -8.22 2.28
N PHE A 162 -4.46 -8.18 2.60
CA PHE A 162 -4.95 -7.91 3.95
C PHE A 162 -4.47 -8.94 4.98
N LEU A 163 -4.51 -10.24 4.66
CA LEU A 163 -4.02 -11.30 5.56
C LEU A 163 -2.50 -11.22 5.78
N GLU A 164 -1.73 -10.90 4.75
CA GLU A 164 -0.28 -10.70 4.85
C GLU A 164 0.05 -9.52 5.75
N ARG A 165 -0.68 -8.41 5.63
CA ARG A 165 -0.52 -7.23 6.48
C ARG A 165 -0.83 -7.52 7.95
N ILE A 166 -1.91 -8.25 8.21
CA ILE A 166 -2.24 -8.67 9.59
C ILE A 166 -1.13 -9.56 10.13
N THR A 167 -0.62 -10.48 9.32
CA THR A 167 0.51 -11.34 9.70
C THR A 167 1.74 -10.51 10.03
N PHE A 168 2.06 -9.48 9.25
CA PHE A 168 3.16 -8.56 9.52
C PHE A 168 2.97 -7.82 10.86
N ILE A 169 1.82 -7.18 11.08
CA ILE A 169 1.53 -6.43 12.31
C ILE A 169 1.49 -7.36 13.53
N ARG A 170 0.85 -8.53 13.42
CA ARG A 170 0.83 -9.53 14.51
C ARG A 170 2.23 -10.06 14.81
N THR A 171 3.07 -10.28 13.79
CA THR A 171 4.46 -10.69 14.00
C THR A 171 5.24 -9.62 14.76
N TRP A 172 5.03 -8.34 14.44
CA TRP A 172 5.59 -7.24 15.22
C TRP A 172 5.11 -7.28 16.68
N VAL A 173 3.81 -7.46 16.91
CA VAL A 173 3.26 -7.61 18.28
C VAL A 173 3.90 -8.78 19.02
N GLN A 174 4.09 -9.93 18.38
CA GLN A 174 4.55 -11.16 19.05
C GLN A 174 6.08 -11.30 19.17
N LYS A 175 6.85 -10.69 18.26
CA LYS A 175 8.31 -10.87 18.20
C LYS A 175 9.10 -9.58 18.46
N GLY A 176 8.42 -8.44 18.57
CA GLY A 176 9.06 -7.13 18.68
C GLY A 176 9.31 -6.48 17.32
N GLU A 177 10.05 -5.38 17.35
CA GLU A 177 10.24 -4.51 16.18
C GLU A 177 10.85 -5.23 14.96
N PRO A 178 10.25 -5.11 13.76
CA PRO A 178 10.79 -5.68 12.53
C PRO A 178 12.16 -5.09 12.18
N LYS A 179 13.03 -5.92 11.62
CA LYS A 179 14.34 -5.48 11.11
C LYS A 179 14.22 -4.64 9.83
N ALA A 180 13.18 -4.92 9.06
CA ALA A 180 12.77 -4.15 7.89
C ALA A 180 11.24 -4.01 7.87
N PHE A 181 10.77 -2.84 7.46
CA PHE A 181 9.37 -2.47 7.48
C PHE A 181 8.76 -2.52 6.09
N TRP A 182 7.62 -3.21 5.98
CA TRP A 182 6.85 -3.21 4.75
C TRP A 182 6.08 -1.89 4.63
N MET A 183 6.52 -0.99 3.75
CA MET A 183 5.93 0.36 3.63
C MET A 183 4.43 0.33 3.41
N SER A 184 3.98 -0.58 2.53
CA SER A 184 2.58 -0.66 2.17
C SER A 184 1.73 -1.06 3.37
N SER A 185 2.26 -1.86 4.33
CA SER A 185 1.51 -2.46 5.44
C SER A 185 0.90 -1.48 6.44
N PHE A 186 1.29 -0.22 6.44
CA PHE A 186 0.74 0.79 7.34
C PHE A 186 -0.57 1.38 6.80
N PHE A 187 -1.58 1.54 7.65
CA PHE A 187 -2.71 2.41 7.37
C PHE A 187 -2.26 3.87 7.26
N ASN A 188 -1.27 4.29 8.04
CA ASN A 188 -0.74 5.64 7.97
C ASN A 188 0.80 5.69 7.90
N PRO A 189 1.39 5.55 6.71
CA PRO A 189 2.83 5.71 6.48
C PRO A 189 3.40 7.04 7.01
N SER A 190 2.64 8.13 6.98
CA SER A 190 3.10 9.42 7.50
C SER A 190 3.29 9.40 9.03
N ALA A 191 2.43 8.67 9.75
CA ALA A 191 2.59 8.47 11.19
C ALA A 191 3.82 7.61 11.50
N PHE A 192 4.09 6.59 10.68
CA PHE A 192 5.32 5.80 10.76
C PHE A 192 6.56 6.68 10.60
N MET A 193 6.61 7.54 9.58
CA MET A 193 7.74 8.47 9.38
C MET A 193 7.92 9.45 10.53
N THR A 194 6.81 9.98 11.05
CA THR A 194 6.85 10.86 12.22
C THR A 194 7.38 10.12 13.45
N GLY A 195 6.97 8.86 13.63
CA GLY A 195 7.47 7.99 14.68
C GLY A 195 8.98 7.78 14.60
N MET A 196 9.53 7.61 13.38
CA MET A 196 10.97 7.51 13.17
C MET A 196 11.71 8.81 13.52
N TYR A 197 11.21 9.96 13.07
CA TYR A 197 11.81 11.25 13.43
C TYR A 197 11.79 11.48 14.93
N GLN A 198 10.71 11.11 15.62
CA GLN A 198 10.64 11.22 17.08
C GLN A 198 11.63 10.27 17.77
N ALA A 199 11.75 9.03 17.30
CA ALA A 199 12.71 8.07 17.84
C ALA A 199 14.15 8.58 17.71
N TYR A 200 14.51 9.09 16.53
CA TYR A 200 15.83 9.66 16.27
C TYR A 200 16.07 10.95 17.06
N SER A 201 15.10 11.86 17.08
CA SER A 201 15.15 13.12 17.85
C SER A 201 15.44 12.87 19.32
N ARG A 202 14.79 11.88 19.94
CA ARG A 202 15.00 11.50 21.34
C ARG A 202 16.38 10.89 21.57
N ALA A 203 16.87 10.10 20.63
CA ALA A 203 18.16 9.42 20.75
C ALA A 203 19.35 10.36 20.55
N GLU A 204 19.23 11.35 19.66
CA GLU A 204 20.32 12.24 19.25
C GLU A 204 20.18 13.67 19.80
N GLY A 205 19.07 14.00 20.46
CA GLY A 205 18.83 15.34 21.02
C GLY A 205 18.59 16.43 19.97
N VAL A 206 18.19 16.06 18.77
CA VAL A 206 17.92 16.99 17.65
C VAL A 206 16.43 17.31 17.57
N SER A 207 16.04 18.56 17.32
CA SER A 207 14.63 18.91 17.10
C SER A 207 14.04 18.20 15.86
N VAL A 208 12.83 17.66 15.99
CA VAL A 208 12.09 17.01 14.89
C VAL A 208 11.95 17.93 13.67
N ASP A 209 11.76 19.23 13.88
CA ASP A 209 11.55 20.21 12.79
C ASP A 209 12.79 20.38 11.89
N LYS A 210 13.97 19.95 12.36
CA LYS A 210 15.22 20.03 11.60
C LYS A 210 15.57 18.71 10.92
N LEU A 211 14.77 17.66 11.09
CA LEU A 211 15.08 16.35 10.54
C LEU A 211 14.59 16.23 9.09
N GLY A 212 15.42 15.61 8.26
CA GLY A 212 15.03 15.07 6.96
C GLY A 212 15.54 13.64 6.84
N PHE A 213 15.07 12.89 5.84
CA PHE A 213 15.59 11.56 5.56
C PHE A 213 16.67 11.62 4.49
N LYS A 214 17.82 11.04 4.79
CA LYS A 214 18.73 10.52 3.79
C LYS A 214 18.29 9.11 3.41
N TYR A 215 18.36 8.80 2.12
CA TYR A 215 18.00 7.49 1.59
C TYR A 215 19.23 6.79 1.02
N GLU A 216 19.39 5.52 1.37
CA GLU A 216 20.44 4.67 0.80
C GLU A 216 19.82 3.36 0.32
N VAL A 217 20.12 2.96 -0.91
CA VAL A 217 19.70 1.66 -1.42
C VAL A 217 20.60 0.58 -0.82
N VAL A 218 19.97 -0.44 -0.24
CA VAL A 218 20.64 -1.59 0.36
C VAL A 218 20.60 -2.74 -0.64
N ASP A 219 21.77 -3.23 -1.03
CA ASP A 219 21.95 -4.35 -1.97
C ASP A 219 21.72 -5.72 -1.28
N ILE A 220 20.65 -5.83 -0.47
CA ILE A 220 20.26 -7.03 0.26
C ILE A 220 18.74 -7.18 0.13
N GLU A 221 18.28 -8.40 -0.18
CA GLU A 221 16.85 -8.67 -0.19
C GLU A 221 16.26 -8.58 1.23
N HIS A 222 15.03 -8.11 1.35
CA HIS A 222 14.40 -7.89 2.66
C HIS A 222 14.34 -9.15 3.54
N ASN A 223 14.24 -10.34 2.94
CA ASN A 223 14.22 -11.62 3.66
C ASN A 223 15.58 -12.00 4.26
N ASP A 224 16.66 -11.49 3.69
CA ASP A 224 18.04 -11.79 4.11
C ASP A 224 18.56 -10.81 5.16
N ILE A 225 17.76 -9.82 5.57
CA ILE A 225 18.13 -8.84 6.59
C ILE A 225 18.14 -9.50 7.97
N THR A 226 19.35 -9.73 8.50
CA THR A 226 19.56 -10.37 9.80
C THR A 226 19.56 -9.39 10.97
N GLU A 227 19.83 -8.10 10.75
CA GLU A 227 19.93 -7.09 11.79
C GLU A 227 19.29 -5.77 11.35
N ALA A 228 18.71 -5.04 12.32
CA ALA A 228 18.20 -3.69 12.09
C ALA A 228 19.36 -2.69 12.00
N PRO A 229 19.20 -1.56 11.29
CA PRO A 229 20.26 -0.55 11.24
C PRO A 229 20.44 0.11 12.62
N SER A 230 21.65 0.62 12.89
CA SER A 230 21.95 1.32 14.15
C SER A 230 21.07 2.56 14.36
N ARG A 231 20.69 3.24 13.28
CA ARG A 231 19.79 4.39 13.24
C ARG A 231 18.90 4.33 12.01
N GLY A 232 17.69 4.88 12.12
CA GLY A 232 16.71 4.83 11.04
C GLY A 232 16.07 3.45 10.92
N CYS A 233 15.59 3.10 9.72
CA CYS A 233 15.02 1.79 9.47
C CYS A 233 15.21 1.34 8.02
N TYR A 234 15.16 0.04 7.78
CA TYR A 234 15.04 -0.52 6.44
C TYR A 234 13.58 -0.59 6.03
N VAL A 235 13.29 -0.21 4.79
CA VAL A 235 11.94 -0.14 4.22
C VAL A 235 11.92 -0.88 2.90
N TYR A 236 10.89 -1.70 2.71
CA TYR A 236 10.68 -2.48 1.48
C TYR A 236 9.22 -2.44 1.01
N GLY A 237 8.96 -3.04 -0.15
CA GLY A 237 7.63 -3.08 -0.77
C GLY A 237 7.24 -1.76 -1.41
N ILE A 238 8.21 -1.08 -2.02
CA ILE A 238 8.01 0.10 -2.85
C ILE A 238 8.25 -0.32 -4.30
N PHE A 239 7.38 0.16 -5.19
CA PHE A 239 7.50 -0.06 -6.62
C PHE A 239 7.81 1.27 -7.30
N THR A 240 8.73 1.23 -8.26
CA THR A 240 9.02 2.33 -9.17
C THR A 240 7.98 2.36 -10.27
N ASP A 241 7.67 3.54 -10.77
CA ASP A 241 6.72 3.78 -11.84
C ASP A 241 7.39 4.71 -12.86
N SER A 242 7.58 4.21 -14.08
CA SER A 242 8.21 4.93 -15.21
C SER A 242 9.73 5.16 -15.06
N TRP A 243 10.39 4.43 -14.17
CA TRP A 243 11.84 4.32 -14.05
C TRP A 243 12.18 2.99 -13.36
N ARG A 244 13.47 2.62 -13.28
CA ARG A 244 13.96 1.47 -12.49
C ARG A 244 15.31 1.77 -11.86
N TRP A 245 15.66 0.99 -10.84
CA TRP A 245 16.99 1.04 -10.23
C TRP A 245 17.99 0.21 -11.02
N ASP A 246 19.16 0.78 -11.33
CA ASP A 246 20.30 0.02 -11.85
C ASP A 246 21.24 -0.37 -10.67
N PRO A 247 21.35 -1.66 -10.31
CA PRO A 247 22.20 -2.10 -9.19
C PRO A 247 23.69 -1.98 -9.48
N THR A 248 24.10 -1.95 -10.75
CA THR A 248 25.51 -1.85 -11.14
C THR A 248 25.98 -0.41 -11.07
N ARG A 249 25.19 0.51 -11.66
CA ARG A 249 25.52 1.95 -11.70
C ARG A 249 25.04 2.70 -10.45
N LYS A 250 24.12 2.12 -9.69
CA LYS A 250 23.49 2.72 -8.50
C LYS A 250 22.80 4.05 -8.78
N VAL A 251 22.05 4.09 -9.87
CA VAL A 251 21.32 5.29 -10.33
C VAL A 251 19.95 4.92 -10.92
N MET A 252 19.07 5.91 -11.01
CA MET A 252 17.83 5.82 -11.79
C MET A 252 18.15 5.62 -13.28
N VAL A 253 17.45 4.67 -13.90
CA VAL A 253 17.45 4.46 -15.35
C VAL A 253 16.02 4.29 -15.87
N ASP A 254 15.82 4.48 -17.18
CA ASP A 254 14.51 4.34 -17.80
C ASP A 254 13.93 2.93 -17.60
N SER A 255 12.59 2.86 -17.56
CA SER A 255 11.85 1.59 -17.54
C SER A 255 12.15 0.73 -18.77
N LEU A 256 11.95 -0.58 -18.66
CA LEU A 256 12.00 -1.44 -19.84
C LEU A 256 10.67 -1.35 -20.63
N PRO A 257 10.69 -1.51 -21.96
CA PRO A 257 9.48 -1.57 -22.76
C PRO A 257 8.53 -2.67 -22.27
N GLY A 258 7.26 -2.33 -22.04
CA GLY A 258 6.25 -3.25 -21.52
C GLY A 258 6.29 -3.46 -20.00
N GLU A 259 7.30 -2.93 -19.30
CA GLU A 259 7.46 -3.03 -17.85
C GLU A 259 7.36 -1.65 -17.19
N PRO A 260 6.12 -1.13 -17.03
CA PRO A 260 5.88 0.18 -16.45
C PRO A 260 6.26 0.31 -14.97
N TYR A 261 6.37 -0.81 -14.27
CA TYR A 261 6.66 -0.88 -12.85
C TYR A 261 7.83 -1.83 -12.60
N ALA A 262 8.72 -1.48 -11.68
CA ALA A 262 9.76 -2.37 -11.20
C ALA A 262 9.84 -2.30 -9.67
N VAL A 263 10.33 -3.36 -9.03
CA VAL A 263 10.53 -3.38 -7.58
C VAL A 263 11.71 -2.47 -7.23
N LEU A 264 11.51 -1.54 -6.30
CA LEU A 264 12.61 -0.80 -5.71
C LEU A 264 13.25 -1.67 -4.63
N PRO A 265 14.60 -1.83 -4.60
CA PRO A 265 15.25 -2.57 -3.54
C PRO A 265 15.02 -1.94 -2.17
N VAL A 266 15.47 -2.65 -1.13
CA VAL A 266 15.35 -2.16 0.24
C VAL A 266 16.03 -0.80 0.36
N LEU A 267 15.34 0.14 0.99
CA LEU A 267 15.85 1.48 1.27
C LEU A 267 16.13 1.63 2.76
N HIS A 268 17.28 2.17 3.10
CA HIS A 268 17.58 2.68 4.43
C HIS A 268 17.07 4.11 4.54
N PHE A 269 16.06 4.30 5.38
CA PHE A 269 15.53 5.60 5.76
C PHE A 269 16.29 6.08 6.98
N LEU A 270 17.29 6.95 6.79
CA LEU A 270 18.12 7.47 7.86
C LEU A 270 17.76 8.94 8.14
N PRO A 271 17.14 9.25 9.30
CA PRO A 271 16.98 10.63 9.72
C PRO A 271 18.33 11.32 9.89
N GLU A 272 18.45 12.56 9.42
CA GLU A 272 19.61 13.41 9.67
C GLU A 272 19.20 14.87 9.91
N ALA A 273 20.04 15.60 10.65
CA ALA A 273 19.79 17.00 10.99
C ALA A 273 20.15 17.93 9.83
N ASN A 274 19.23 18.82 9.45
CA ASN A 274 19.36 19.77 8.36
C ASN A 274 19.70 19.10 7.02
N HIS A 275 19.02 17.99 6.73
CA HIS A 275 19.18 17.25 5.48
C HIS A 275 19.07 18.18 4.26
N LYS A 276 19.98 18.00 3.31
CA LYS A 276 19.95 18.69 2.03
C LYS A 276 20.01 17.67 0.92
N LYS A 277 19.06 17.78 -0.01
CA LYS A 277 19.01 16.96 -1.21
C LYS A 277 20.37 17.00 -1.93
N PRO A 278 21.00 15.84 -2.20
CA PRO A 278 22.20 15.77 -3.02
C PRO A 278 21.97 16.37 -4.41
N SER A 279 23.00 17.00 -4.98
CA SER A 279 22.92 17.61 -6.31
C SER A 279 22.69 16.58 -7.42
N ASN A 280 23.21 15.36 -7.24
CA ASN A 280 23.08 14.22 -8.13
C ASN A 280 21.88 13.31 -7.77
N ALA A 281 20.86 13.84 -7.08
CA ALA A 281 19.67 13.09 -6.72
C ALA A 281 18.39 13.78 -7.22
N HIS A 282 17.45 12.96 -7.70
CA HIS A 282 16.11 13.38 -8.03
C HIS A 282 15.14 12.99 -6.91
N ALA A 283 14.23 13.90 -6.57
CA ALA A 283 13.24 13.69 -5.51
C ALA A 283 11.99 13.05 -6.11
N VAL A 284 11.93 11.71 -6.06
CA VAL A 284 10.87 10.89 -6.63
C VAL A 284 9.67 10.85 -5.67
N PRO A 285 8.47 11.29 -6.07
CA PRO A 285 7.30 11.26 -5.18
C PRO A 285 6.81 9.82 -4.94
N LEU A 286 6.58 9.45 -3.68
CA LEU A 286 5.97 8.19 -3.26
C LEU A 286 4.48 8.38 -2.99
N TYR A 287 3.64 7.53 -3.59
CA TYR A 287 2.19 7.47 -3.40
C TYR A 287 1.76 6.14 -2.79
N ARG A 288 0.59 6.09 -2.16
CA ARG A 288 0.04 4.82 -1.66
C ARG A 288 -0.43 3.91 -2.80
N THR A 289 -1.06 4.50 -3.82
CA THR A 289 -1.60 3.78 -4.98
C THR A 289 -1.09 4.36 -6.31
N THR A 290 -1.24 3.58 -7.38
CA THR A 290 -0.94 3.95 -8.78
C THR A 290 -1.77 5.11 -9.31
N ILE A 291 -3.01 5.27 -8.83
CA ILE A 291 -3.80 6.47 -9.09
C ILE A 291 -3.25 7.57 -8.17
N ARG A 292 -2.31 8.38 -8.66
CA ARG A 292 -1.59 9.44 -7.94
C ARG A 292 -2.46 10.67 -7.59
N SER A 293 -3.74 10.45 -7.31
CA SER A 293 -4.71 11.45 -6.89
C SER A 293 -5.12 11.20 -5.45
N GLY A 294 -5.50 12.26 -4.74
CA GLY A 294 -5.94 12.17 -3.35
C GLY A 294 -6.65 13.45 -2.90
N VAL A 295 -7.38 13.36 -1.81
CA VAL A 295 -8.01 14.52 -1.17
C VAL A 295 -6.96 15.23 -0.34
N ILE A 296 -6.84 16.54 -0.51
CA ILE A 296 -5.98 17.39 0.31
C ILE A 296 -6.78 17.78 1.55
N SER A 297 -6.27 17.42 2.72
CA SER A 297 -6.84 17.83 4.00
C SER A 297 -6.68 19.34 4.22
N SER A 298 -7.42 19.91 5.17
CA SER A 298 -7.31 21.32 5.55
C SER A 298 -5.91 21.74 6.00
N LEU A 299 -5.07 20.78 6.40
CA LEU A 299 -3.66 20.99 6.80
C LEU A 299 -2.68 20.81 5.63
N GLY A 300 -3.17 20.66 4.40
CA GLY A 300 -2.34 20.45 3.20
C GLY A 300 -1.85 19.02 3.00
N ALA A 301 -2.09 18.11 3.95
CA ALA A 301 -1.70 16.70 3.81
C ALA A 301 -2.60 15.98 2.81
N SER A 302 -2.00 15.32 1.82
CA SER A 302 -2.70 14.49 0.84
C SER A 302 -3.08 13.13 1.42
N SER A 303 -4.24 12.60 1.02
CA SER A 303 -4.66 11.24 1.38
C SER A 303 -3.83 10.15 0.67
N ASN A 304 -3.05 10.49 -0.37
CA ASN A 304 -2.34 9.51 -1.19
C ASN A 304 -0.84 9.77 -1.34
N TYR A 305 -0.40 11.03 -1.40
CA TYR A 305 1.04 11.33 -1.36
C TYR A 305 1.62 11.03 0.02
N VAL A 306 2.77 10.38 0.07
CA VAL A 306 3.43 9.90 1.30
C VAL A 306 4.62 10.79 1.64
N LEU A 307 5.61 10.88 0.75
CA LEU A 307 6.78 11.77 0.79
C LEU A 307 7.55 11.67 -0.53
N SER A 308 8.63 12.43 -0.71
CA SER A 308 9.57 12.25 -1.82
C SER A 308 10.84 11.55 -1.36
N ILE A 309 11.21 10.50 -2.08
CA ILE A 309 12.44 9.73 -1.87
C ILE A 309 13.51 10.24 -2.82
N GLU A 310 14.67 10.56 -2.28
CA GLU A 310 15.78 11.06 -3.10
C GLU A 310 16.59 9.87 -3.63
N ILE A 311 16.65 9.75 -4.95
CA ILE A 311 17.35 8.64 -5.63
C ILE A 311 18.47 9.23 -6.51
N PRO A 312 19.69 8.67 -6.44
CA PRO A 312 20.79 9.09 -7.32
C PRO A 312 20.44 8.98 -8.80
N THR A 313 20.86 9.96 -9.59
CA THR A 313 20.66 9.97 -11.04
C THR A 313 21.80 10.67 -11.77
N GLU A 314 22.03 10.27 -13.02
CA GLU A 314 22.93 10.94 -13.97
C GLU A 314 22.18 11.93 -14.89
N GLU A 315 20.85 11.84 -14.94
CA GLU A 315 19.99 12.70 -15.75
C GLU A 315 19.51 13.92 -14.97
N THR A 316 18.98 14.93 -15.68
CA THR A 316 18.41 16.12 -15.03
C THR A 316 17.09 15.79 -14.33
N SER A 317 16.69 16.61 -13.34
CA SER A 317 15.37 16.44 -12.72
C SER A 317 14.22 16.65 -13.71
N ASP A 318 14.39 17.53 -14.70
CA ASP A 318 13.37 17.79 -15.73
C ASP A 318 13.11 16.56 -16.60
N PHE A 319 14.15 15.77 -16.89
CA PHE A 319 14.01 14.49 -17.58
C PHE A 319 13.05 13.55 -16.83
N TRP A 320 13.26 13.35 -15.53
CA TRP A 320 12.40 12.47 -14.72
C TRP A 320 10.99 13.02 -14.49
N LEU A 321 10.85 14.34 -14.41
CA LEU A 321 9.55 15.00 -14.32
C LEU A 321 8.71 14.75 -15.58
N LEU A 322 9.31 14.90 -16.77
CA LEU A 322 8.63 14.66 -18.04
C LEU A 322 8.30 13.18 -18.25
N ARG A 323 9.18 12.27 -17.81
CA ARG A 323 8.92 10.82 -17.79
C ARG A 323 7.82 10.43 -16.80
N GLY A 324 7.44 11.31 -15.89
CA GLY A 324 6.46 11.04 -14.86
C GLY A 324 6.95 10.03 -13.81
N ALA A 325 8.25 10.05 -13.50
CA ALA A 325 8.85 9.15 -12.52
C ALA A 325 8.18 9.27 -11.15
N ALA A 326 7.76 8.15 -10.56
CA ALA A 326 7.24 8.10 -9.20
C ALA A 326 7.54 6.76 -8.52
N CYS A 327 7.17 6.68 -7.25
CA CYS A 327 7.11 5.45 -6.49
C CYS A 327 5.68 5.22 -6.00
N VAL A 328 5.30 3.95 -5.82
CA VAL A 328 4.00 3.55 -5.27
C VAL A 328 4.18 2.43 -4.24
N CYS A 329 3.37 2.44 -3.18
CA CYS A 329 3.40 1.40 -2.15
C CYS A 329 2.64 0.13 -2.56
N ALA A 330 1.64 0.25 -3.44
CA ALA A 330 0.81 -0.86 -3.86
C ALA A 330 0.45 -0.77 -5.35
N LEU A 331 0.56 -1.90 -6.03
CA LEU A 331 0.09 -2.09 -7.41
C LEU A 331 -1.36 -2.60 -7.42
N GLU A 332 -2.00 -2.50 -8.57
CA GLU A 332 -3.42 -2.88 -8.79
C GLU A 332 -3.63 -4.40 -8.95
N ARG A 333 -2.56 -5.20 -8.91
CA ARG A 333 -2.59 -6.66 -9.15
C ARG A 333 -1.92 -7.43 -8.02
#